data_AF-A0A8D8ESQ5-F1
#
_entry.id   AF-A0A8D8ESQ5-F1
#
_cell.length_a   1.000
_cell.length_b   1.000
_cell.length_c   1.000
_cell.angle_alpha   90.00
_cell.angle_beta   90.00
_cell.angle_gamma   90.00
#
_symmetry.space_group_name_H-M   'P 1'
#
loop_
_entity.id
_entity.type
_entity.pdbx_description
1 polymer ?
#
loop_
_entity_poly.entity_id
_entity_poly.type
_entity_poly.pdbx_seq_one_letter_code
_entity_poly.pdbx_strand_id
1 'polypeptide(L)'
;LKLVFEDDGEIFNLWKTPPVDLYIKIYLFNVTNAIEYLENSSKKIQFGEVGPYVYRELLSHENITFFSNGTLLTNPSHPLIFQEHMSEGNKEDDIFFLPNIALLHCSSGFQT
;
A
#
# COMPACT_ATOMS: atom_id res chain seq x y z
N LEU A 1 26.64 17.64 16.14
CA LEU A 1 25.29 18.05 16.58
C LEU A 1 24.63 16.83 17.22
N LYS A 2 24.15 16.91 18.46
CA LYS A 2 23.39 15.80 19.08
C LYS A 2 21.91 16.12 18.88
N LEU A 3 21.23 15.32 18.05
CA LEU A 3 19.78 15.43 17.85
C LEU A 3 19.09 14.73 19.03
N VAL A 4 18.19 15.45 19.71
CA VAL A 4 17.44 14.93 20.86
C VAL A 4 15.99 14.77 20.43
N PHE A 5 15.43 13.60 20.71
CA PHE A 5 14.06 13.24 20.38
C PHE A 5 13.19 13.46 21.61
N GLU A 6 12.70 14.70 21.76
CA GLU A 6 11.94 15.16 22.91
C GLU A 6 10.58 15.69 22.48
N ASP A 7 9.63 15.68 23.42
CA ASP A 7 8.29 16.22 23.19
C ASP A 7 8.37 17.70 22.78
N ASP A 8 7.53 18.10 21.83
CA ASP A 8 7.56 19.40 21.14
C ASP A 8 8.89 19.79 20.44
N GLY A 9 9.88 18.91 20.38
CA GLY A 9 11.12 19.15 19.64
C GLY A 9 10.88 19.24 18.12
N GLU A 10 11.70 20.02 17.40
CA GLU A 10 11.57 20.20 15.94
C GLU A 10 11.58 18.85 15.19
N ILE A 11 12.54 17.99 15.52
CA ILE A 11 12.71 16.67 14.89
C ILE A 11 11.55 15.75 15.24
N PHE A 12 11.05 15.84 16.47
CA PHE A 12 9.88 15.10 16.90
C PHE A 12 8.65 15.51 16.12
N ASN A 13 8.43 16.81 15.92
CA ASN A 13 7.31 17.32 15.13
C ASN A 13 7.40 16.90 13.66
N LEU A 14 8.60 16.93 13.07
CA LEU A 14 8.84 16.41 11.73
C LEU A 14 8.57 14.91 11.61
N TRP A 15 8.89 14.11 12.63
CA TRP A 15 8.57 12.69 12.65
C TRP A 15 7.07 12.43 12.90
N LYS A 16 6.45 13.22 13.78
CA LYS A 16 5.05 13.08 14.18
C LYS A 16 4.09 13.36 13.03
N THR A 17 4.36 14.40 12.24
CA THR A 17 3.59 14.74 11.04
C THR A 17 4.54 15.33 9.99
N PRO A 18 5.17 14.46 9.17
CA PRO A 18 6.11 14.90 8.16
C PRO A 18 5.45 15.86 7.15
N PRO A 19 6.04 17.03 6.87
CA PRO A 19 5.46 18.02 5.96
C PRO A 19 5.80 17.68 4.50
N VAL A 20 5.52 16.45 4.07
CA VAL A 20 5.79 15.95 2.73
C VAL A 20 4.56 15.25 2.16
N ASP A 21 4.40 15.37 0.85
CA ASP A 21 3.39 14.61 0.12
C ASP A 21 3.97 13.28 -0.33
N LEU A 22 3.47 12.18 0.25
CA LEU A 22 3.83 10.84 -0.16
C LEU A 22 2.78 10.32 -1.14
N TYR A 23 3.26 9.81 -2.28
CA TYR A 23 2.40 9.23 -3.31
C TYR A 23 2.77 7.77 -3.54
N ILE A 24 1.77 6.91 -3.49
CA ILE A 24 1.86 5.49 -3.82
C ILE A 24 1.30 5.31 -5.23
N LYS A 25 2.09 4.72 -6.13
CA LYS A 25 1.64 4.35 -7.48
C LYS A 25 1.49 2.83 -7.55
N ILE A 26 0.27 2.37 -7.78
CA ILE A 26 -0.03 0.94 -7.90
C ILE A 26 -0.16 0.60 -9.39
N TYR A 27 0.54 -0.46 -9.79
CA TYR A 27 0.42 -1.08 -11.11
C TYR A 27 0.01 -2.54 -10.92
N LEU A 28 -1.02 -2.96 -11.65
CA LEU A 28 -1.61 -4.30 -11.55
C LEU A 28 -1.35 -5.08 -12.84
N PHE A 29 -1.07 -6.36 -12.71
CA PHE A 29 -0.93 -7.27 -13.84
C PHE A 29 -2.24 -8.01 -14.09
N ASN A 30 -3.10 -7.40 -14.90
CA ASN A 30 -4.38 -7.99 -15.32
C ASN A 30 -4.15 -9.24 -16.17
N VAL A 31 -4.88 -10.32 -15.91
CA VAL A 31 -4.85 -11.53 -16.73
C VAL A 31 -5.72 -11.33 -17.96
N THR A 32 -5.11 -11.25 -19.15
CA THR A 32 -5.84 -10.94 -20.40
C THR A 32 -6.49 -12.14 -21.05
N ASN A 33 -6.07 -13.37 -20.70
CA ASN A 33 -6.57 -14.62 -21.28
C ASN A 33 -7.09 -15.61 -20.22
N ALA A 34 -7.74 -15.12 -19.17
CA ALA A 34 -8.15 -15.92 -18.01
C ALA A 34 -9.03 -17.12 -18.41
N ILE A 35 -10.01 -16.92 -19.28
CA ILE A 35 -10.93 -17.97 -19.75
C ILE A 35 -10.17 -19.05 -20.52
N GLU A 36 -9.36 -18.66 -21.51
CA GLU A 36 -8.58 -19.59 -22.33
C GLU A 36 -7.61 -20.42 -21.50
N TYR A 37 -7.00 -19.83 -20.48
CA TYR A 37 -6.11 -20.54 -19.59
C TYR A 37 -6.88 -21.57 -18.73
N LEU A 38 -8.03 -21.20 -18.17
CA LEU A 38 -8.86 -22.10 -17.36
C LEU A 38 -9.47 -23.26 -18.16
N GLU A 39 -9.77 -23.03 -19.44
CA GLU A 39 -10.28 -24.05 -20.36
C GLU A 39 -9.18 -24.96 -20.95
N ASN A 40 -7.91 -24.75 -20.59
CA ASN A 40 -6.74 -25.41 -21.18
C ASN A 40 -6.52 -25.13 -22.68
N SER A 41 -7.19 -24.12 -23.23
CA SER A 41 -7.03 -23.63 -24.60
C SER A 41 -5.71 -22.86 -24.78
N SER A 42 -5.18 -22.27 -23.70
CA SER A 42 -3.84 -21.69 -23.64
C SER A 42 -3.00 -22.34 -22.53
N LYS A 43 -1.75 -22.69 -22.85
CA LYS A 43 -0.79 -23.26 -21.87
C LYS A 43 -0.16 -22.24 -20.94
N LYS A 44 -0.21 -20.95 -21.28
CA LYS A 44 0.43 -19.87 -20.51
C LYS A 44 -0.57 -18.76 -20.22
N ILE A 45 -0.47 -18.24 -19.00
CA ILE A 45 -1.16 -17.01 -18.60
C ILE A 45 -0.48 -15.83 -19.30
N GLN A 46 -1.28 -14.91 -19.81
CA GLN A 46 -0.85 -13.64 -20.39
C GLN A 46 -1.28 -12.51 -19.46
N PHE A 47 -0.38 -11.54 -19.28
CA PHE A 47 -0.58 -10.41 -18.40
C PHE A 47 -0.50 -9.11 -19.19
N GLY A 48 -1.36 -8.16 -18.82
CA GLY A 48 -1.25 -6.76 -19.21
C GLY A 48 -1.05 -5.92 -17.95
N GLU A 49 -0.01 -5.10 -17.92
CA GLU A 49 0.18 -4.10 -16.86
C GLU A 49 -0.86 -2.98 -17.03
N VAL A 50 -1.53 -2.60 -15.95
CA VAL A 50 -2.52 -1.53 -15.90
C VAL A 50 -2.20 -0.63 -14.70
N GLY A 51 -2.19 0.68 -14.93
CA GLY A 51 -1.88 1.69 -13.94
C GLY A 51 -1.37 2.97 -14.61
N PRO A 52 -1.00 3.98 -13.82
CA PRO A 52 -0.96 3.96 -12.36
C PRO A 52 -2.34 4.20 -11.71
N TYR A 53 -2.59 3.56 -10.57
CA TYR A 53 -3.57 4.00 -9.57
C TYR A 53 -2.80 4.73 -8.47
N VAL A 54 -3.03 6.04 -8.36
CA VAL A 54 -2.22 6.90 -7.48
C VAL A 54 -2.99 7.27 -6.23
N TYR A 55 -2.36 7.07 -5.08
CA TYR A 55 -2.88 7.45 -3.77
C TYR A 55 -1.91 8.41 -3.09
N ARG A 56 -2.43 9.44 -2.43
CA ARG A 56 -1.68 10.24 -1.47
C ARG A 56 -1.80 9.58 -0.11
N GLU A 57 -0.66 9.26 0.49
CA GLU A 57 -0.58 8.69 1.83
C GLU A 57 -0.39 9.84 2.83
N LEU A 58 -1.27 9.94 3.83
CA LEU A 58 -1.07 10.88 4.93
C LEU A 58 -0.35 10.15 6.05
N LEU A 59 0.91 10.47 6.29
CA LEU A 59 1.72 9.85 7.33
C LEU A 59 1.60 10.61 8.64
N SER A 60 1.16 9.93 9.72
CA SER A 60 1.17 10.50 11.07
C SER A 60 1.45 9.46 12.15
N HIS A 61 2.02 9.92 13.26
CA HIS A 61 2.18 9.15 14.49
C HIS A 61 1.23 9.71 15.56
N GLU A 62 0.27 8.89 16.01
CA GLU A 62 -0.80 9.26 16.93
C GLU A 62 -0.58 8.63 18.32
N ASN A 63 -1.34 9.09 19.32
CA ASN A 63 -1.34 8.58 20.71
C ASN A 63 0.07 8.38 21.30
N ILE A 64 0.91 9.42 21.18
CA ILE A 64 2.31 9.34 21.57
C ILE A 64 2.45 9.44 23.09
N THR A 65 3.19 8.51 23.70
CA THR A 65 3.56 8.55 25.13
C THR A 65 5.05 8.33 25.29
N PHE A 66 5.74 9.28 25.92
CA PHE A 66 7.14 9.15 26.28
C PHE A 66 7.30 8.47 27.65
N PHE A 67 8.29 7.59 27.76
CA PHE A 67 8.64 6.91 28.99
C PHE A 67 10.01 7.35 29.51
N SER A 68 10.21 7.32 30.83
CA SER A 68 11.45 7.72 31.49
C SER A 68 12.66 6.84 31.17
N ASN A 69 12.42 5.63 30.64
CA ASN A 69 13.46 4.71 30.15
C ASN A 69 14.00 5.09 28.75
N GLY A 70 13.54 6.20 28.16
CA GLY A 70 13.97 6.68 26.85
C GLY A 70 13.25 6.03 25.67
N THR A 71 12.15 5.29 25.92
CA THR A 71 11.28 4.75 24.87
C THR A 71 10.03 5.61 24.69
N LEU A 72 9.33 5.40 23.57
CA LEU A 72 8.00 5.95 23.35
C LEU A 72 7.06 4.90 22.75
N LEU A 73 5.76 5.06 23.01
CA LEU A 73 4.68 4.31 22.39
C LEU A 73 3.95 5.24 21.41
N THR A 74 3.50 4.71 20.26
CA THR A 74 2.72 5.44 19.27
C THR A 74 1.88 4.50 18.41
N ASN A 75 0.84 5.03 17.79
CA ASN A 75 0.04 4.38 16.75
C ASN A 75 0.34 5.06 15.39
N PRO A 76 1.03 4.39 14.45
CA PRO A 76 1.20 4.92 13.11
C PRO A 76 -0.15 4.91 12.36
N SER A 77 -0.41 5.97 11.61
CA SER A 77 -1.62 6.19 10.82
C SER A 77 -1.24 6.58 9.40
N HIS A 78 -1.82 5.88 8.43
CA HIS A 78 -1.46 5.95 7.01
C HIS A 78 -2.70 5.91 6.11
N PRO A 79 -3.70 6.80 6.28
CA PRO A 79 -4.85 6.81 5.38
C PRO A 79 -4.43 7.17 3.95
N LEU A 80 -5.07 6.50 2.99
CA LEU A 80 -4.84 6.68 1.56
C LEU A 80 -5.97 7.50 0.96
N ILE A 81 -5.62 8.49 0.14
CA ILE A 81 -6.57 9.34 -0.59
C ILE A 81 -6.29 9.18 -2.09
N PHE A 82 -7.25 8.63 -2.83
CA PHE A 82 -7.11 8.46 -4.27
C PHE A 82 -6.90 9.79 -5.00
N GLN A 83 -5.98 9.79 -5.97
CA GLN A 83 -5.57 10.95 -6.75
C GLN A 83 -5.96 10.74 -8.21
N GLU A 84 -7.21 11.03 -8.55
CA GLU A 84 -7.77 10.84 -9.90
C GLU A 84 -6.92 11.54 -10.99
N HIS A 85 -6.52 12.79 -10.74
CA HIS A 85 -5.71 13.59 -11.67
C HIS A 85 -4.29 13.04 -11.93
N MET A 86 -3.79 12.14 -11.08
CA MET A 86 -2.50 11.46 -11.26
C MET A 86 -2.63 10.02 -11.75
N SER A 87 -3.86 9.50 -11.88
CA SER A 87 -4.13 8.09 -12.18
C SER A 87 -4.42 7.83 -13.66
N GLU A 88 -4.07 8.76 -14.55
CA GLU A 88 -4.17 8.59 -16.02
C GLU A 88 -5.56 8.16 -16.53
N GLY A 89 -6.62 8.55 -15.81
CA GLY A 89 -8.01 8.20 -16.14
C GLY A 89 -8.47 6.85 -15.61
N ASN A 90 -7.60 6.08 -14.97
CA ASN A 90 -7.94 4.87 -14.24
C ASN A 90 -8.80 5.20 -13.01
N LYS A 91 -9.68 4.28 -12.61
CA LYS A 91 -10.64 4.47 -11.52
C LYS A 91 -10.62 3.33 -10.52
N GLU A 92 -10.88 3.62 -9.25
CA GLU A 92 -10.87 2.61 -8.18
C GLU A 92 -11.88 1.47 -8.40
N ASP A 93 -12.89 1.66 -9.25
CA ASP A 93 -13.89 0.66 -9.62
C ASP A 93 -13.58 -0.09 -10.92
N ASP A 94 -12.37 0.06 -11.47
CA ASP A 94 -11.90 -0.72 -12.63
C ASP A 94 -11.88 -2.22 -12.30
N ILE A 95 -12.31 -3.03 -13.27
CA ILE A 95 -12.46 -4.48 -13.10
C ILE A 95 -11.22 -5.20 -13.63
N PHE A 96 -10.71 -6.15 -12.85
CA PHE A 96 -9.54 -6.96 -13.18
C PHE A 96 -9.81 -8.45 -13.06
N PHE A 97 -9.12 -9.22 -13.90
CA PHE A 97 -8.94 -10.65 -13.70
C PHE A 97 -7.61 -10.89 -13.00
N LEU A 98 -7.67 -11.33 -11.75
CA LEU A 98 -6.50 -11.59 -10.91
C LEU A 98 -6.61 -12.99 -10.29
N PRO A 99 -5.48 -13.58 -9.84
CA PRO A 99 -5.52 -14.81 -9.07
C PRO A 99 -6.36 -14.65 -7.80
N ASN A 100 -7.15 -15.66 -7.46
CA ASN A 100 -7.90 -15.67 -6.20
C ASN A 100 -6.93 -15.85 -5.02
N ILE A 101 -6.59 -14.73 -4.36
CA ILE A 101 -5.59 -14.67 -3.29
C ILE A 101 -5.99 -15.55 -2.09
N ALA A 102 -7.28 -15.56 -1.72
CA ALA A 102 -7.78 -16.36 -0.61
C ALA A 102 -7.61 -17.86 -0.88
N LEU A 103 -7.97 -18.30 -2.09
CA LEU A 103 -7.80 -19.70 -2.50
C LEU A 103 -6.31 -20.10 -2.52
N LEU A 104 -5.45 -19.26 -3.08
CA LEU A 104 -4.00 -19.50 -3.12
C LEU A 104 -3.43 -19.66 -1.70
N HIS A 105 -3.80 -18.77 -0.78
CA HIS A 105 -3.37 -18.85 0.60
C HIS A 105 -3.84 -20.14 1.28
N CYS A 106 -5.12 -20.48 1.18
CA CYS A 106 -5.64 -21.72 1.76
C CYS A 106 -4.97 -22.96 1.18
N SER A 107 -4.76 -23.03 -0.14
CA SER A 107 -4.14 -24.19 -0.78
C SER A 107 -2.70 -24.47 -0.29
N SER A 108 -1.98 -23.42 0.14
CA SER A 108 -0.64 -23.56 0.70
C SER A 108 -0.63 -24.15 2.11
N GLY A 109 -1.66 -23.88 2.92
CA GLY A 109 -1.78 -24.39 4.29
C GLY A 109 -2.22 -25.86 4.38
N PHE A 110 -2.84 -26.40 3.33
CA PHE A 110 -3.25 -27.81 3.26
C PHE A 110 -2.15 -28.77 2.77
N GLN A 111 -0.95 -28.26 2.45
CA GLN A 111 0.18 -29.07 1.99
C GLN A 111 1.19 -29.46 3.10
N THR A 112 0.85 -29.26 4.38
CA THR A 112 1.66 -29.73 5.53
C THR A 112 1.03 -30.89 6.26
#